data_AF-E0S6V8-F1
#
_entry.id   AF-E0S6V8-F1
#
_cell.length_a   1.000
_cell.length_b   1.000
_cell.length_c   1.000
_cell.angle_alpha   90.00
_cell.angle_beta   90.00
_cell.angle_gamma   90.00
#
_symmetry.space_group_name_H-M   'P 1'
#
loop_
_entity.id
_entity.type
_entity.pdbx_description
1 polymer ?
#
loop_
_entity_poly.entity_id
_entity_poly.type
_entity_poly.pdbx_seq_one_letter_code
_entity_poly.pdbx_strand_id
1 'polypeptide(L)'
;MEDLTKILKEAVKDHTEYLRKFILAFKNDRKELEIRLGRIVSKEDGNRMKLDTVAPVVFKNIPAEYRFESAVDLADFNSLKRLLSSFKSETKNDVVIINEDGRETYENGELKKVEKKTRSEKLDIYIPGKKYDVRLVLNEEKEVFKRASKKKAIMKRTRRRETYFIEPYGFDFTEAILSGEREEKRKFEVEVEVFSSEKLVSSDFVSLIYNFNVDSLV
;
A
#
# COMPACT_ATOMS: atom_id res chain seq x y z
N MET A 1 0.52 26.81 -26.78
CA MET A 1 -0.38 25.90 -26.04
C MET A 1 0.08 24.49 -26.36
N GLU A 2 0.87 23.90 -25.46
CA GLU A 2 1.31 22.51 -25.61
C GLU A 2 0.14 21.55 -25.38
N ASP A 3 0.10 20.54 -26.23
CA ASP A 3 -0.98 19.59 -26.41
C ASP A 3 -1.04 18.58 -25.24
N LEU A 4 -1.96 18.82 -24.30
CA LEU A 4 -2.29 17.96 -23.16
C LEU A 4 -2.68 16.52 -23.58
N THR A 5 -2.94 16.24 -24.87
CA THR A 5 -3.21 14.89 -25.37
C THR A 5 -1.97 13.99 -25.46
N LYS A 6 -0.75 14.53 -25.28
CA LYS A 6 0.47 13.72 -25.20
C LYS A 6 0.73 13.12 -23.82
N ILE A 7 0.11 13.62 -22.75
CA ILE A 7 0.33 13.16 -21.37
C ILE A 7 -0.56 11.94 -21.02
N LEU A 8 -1.57 11.61 -21.85
CA LEU A 8 -2.56 10.55 -21.62
C LEU A 8 -2.44 9.32 -22.56
N LYS A 9 -1.32 9.20 -23.29
CA LYS A 9 -1.01 8.04 -24.15
C LYS A 9 -0.44 6.89 -23.29
N GLU A 10 -1.17 5.90 -22.83
CA GLU A 10 -2.49 5.38 -23.19
C GLU A 10 -3.24 5.02 -21.90
N ALA A 11 -4.53 5.38 -21.81
CA ALA A 11 -5.42 4.68 -20.90
C ALA A 11 -5.45 3.20 -21.31
N VAL A 12 -5.22 2.29 -20.36
CA VAL A 12 -5.30 0.85 -20.62
C VAL A 12 -6.76 0.52 -20.97
N LYS A 13 -7.04 0.27 -22.25
CA LYS A 13 -8.39 -0.04 -22.76
C LYS A 13 -9.03 -1.28 -22.11
N ASP A 14 -8.22 -2.13 -21.47
CA ASP A 14 -8.65 -3.28 -20.69
C ASP A 14 -7.84 -3.41 -19.40
N HIS A 15 -8.13 -2.54 -18.42
CA HIS A 15 -7.43 -2.55 -17.13
C HIS A 15 -7.53 -3.91 -16.42
N THR A 16 -8.58 -4.68 -16.71
CA THR A 16 -8.76 -6.06 -16.23
C THR A 16 -7.64 -6.98 -16.69
N GLU A 17 -7.18 -6.86 -17.95
CA GLU A 17 -6.08 -7.67 -18.48
C GLU A 17 -4.76 -7.36 -17.75
N TYR A 18 -4.47 -6.09 -17.47
CA TYR A 18 -3.27 -5.69 -16.74
C TYR A 18 -3.30 -6.13 -15.28
N LEU A 19 -4.45 -5.96 -14.61
CA LEU A 19 -4.67 -6.48 -13.27
C LEU A 19 -4.50 -8.00 -13.24
N ARG A 20 -5.04 -8.71 -14.23
CA ARG A 20 -4.89 -10.16 -14.36
C ARG A 20 -3.43 -10.56 -14.54
N LYS A 21 -2.67 -9.89 -15.42
CA LYS A 21 -1.23 -10.12 -15.59
C LYS A 21 -0.46 -9.90 -14.29
N PHE A 22 -0.77 -8.84 -13.56
CA PHE A 22 -0.16 -8.53 -12.27
C PHE A 22 -0.44 -9.61 -11.21
N ILE A 23 -1.70 -10.07 -11.12
CA ILE A 23 -2.11 -11.16 -10.22
C ILE A 23 -1.44 -12.49 -10.62
N LEU A 24 -1.31 -12.77 -11.93
CA LEU A 24 -0.61 -13.96 -12.41
C LEU A 24 0.88 -13.96 -12.07
N ALA A 25 1.54 -12.79 -12.12
CA ALA A 25 2.93 -12.66 -11.69
C ALA A 25 3.10 -13.03 -10.20
N PHE A 26 2.16 -12.66 -9.34
CA PHE A 26 2.14 -13.12 -7.94
C PHE A 26 1.96 -14.63 -7.81
N LYS A 27 1.12 -15.28 -8.63
CA LYS A 27 0.92 -16.74 -8.52
C LYS A 27 2.17 -17.54 -8.90
N ASN A 28 3.01 -17.00 -9.76
CA ASN A 28 4.19 -17.71 -10.29
C ASN A 28 5.47 -17.46 -9.48
N ASP A 29 5.52 -16.36 -8.71
CA ASP A 29 6.67 -15.96 -7.92
C ASP A 29 6.35 -16.02 -6.43
N ARG A 30 7.31 -16.41 -5.57
CA ARG A 30 7.17 -16.32 -4.10
C ARG A 30 7.25 -14.86 -3.62
N LYS A 31 6.36 -14.03 -4.15
CA LYS A 31 6.23 -12.60 -3.86
C LYS A 31 5.11 -12.38 -2.85
N GLU A 32 5.11 -11.22 -2.22
CA GLU A 32 4.01 -10.68 -1.44
C GLU A 32 3.17 -9.77 -2.34
N LEU A 33 1.85 -9.99 -2.39
CA LEU A 33 0.90 -9.13 -3.09
C LEU A 33 0.11 -8.31 -2.09
N GLU A 34 0.19 -6.99 -2.22
CA GLU A 34 -0.50 -6.04 -1.35
C GLU A 34 -1.33 -5.00 -2.14
N ILE A 35 -2.49 -4.67 -1.60
CA ILE A 35 -3.28 -3.49 -1.94
C ILE A 35 -3.01 -2.44 -0.85
N ARG A 36 -2.70 -1.21 -1.23
CA ARG A 36 -2.54 -0.08 -0.31
C ARG A 36 -3.56 1.00 -0.65
N LEU A 37 -4.31 1.47 0.34
CA LEU A 37 -5.16 2.65 0.20
C LEU A 37 -4.33 3.92 0.40
N GLY A 38 -4.59 4.94 -0.41
CA GLY A 38 -3.88 6.20 -0.35
C GLY A 38 -4.42 7.24 -1.32
N ARG A 39 -3.62 8.24 -1.67
CA ARG A 39 -3.99 9.27 -2.64
C ARG A 39 -2.85 9.46 -3.63
N ILE A 40 -3.16 9.58 -4.92
CA ILE A 40 -2.20 10.10 -5.89
C ILE A 40 -2.26 11.62 -5.77
N VAL A 41 -1.20 12.23 -5.24
CA VAL A 41 -1.15 13.67 -4.93
C VAL A 41 -0.08 14.38 -5.73
N SER A 42 -0.34 15.62 -6.10
CA SER A 42 0.67 16.50 -6.69
C SER A 42 1.79 16.75 -5.68
N LYS A 43 3.03 16.74 -6.16
CA LYS A 43 4.21 17.04 -5.34
C LYS A 43 4.31 18.52 -4.99
N GLU A 44 3.65 19.40 -5.75
CA GLU A 44 3.70 20.84 -5.57
C GLU A 44 2.80 21.31 -4.43
N ASP A 45 1.52 20.92 -4.46
CA ASP A 45 0.50 21.43 -3.54
C ASP A 45 -0.06 20.36 -2.59
N GLY A 46 0.29 19.08 -2.79
CA GLY A 46 -0.23 17.96 -2.00
C GLY A 46 -1.69 17.61 -2.30
N ASN A 47 -2.34 18.29 -3.25
CA ASN A 47 -3.71 18.01 -3.62
C ASN A 47 -3.81 16.69 -4.38
N ARG A 48 -4.91 15.97 -4.17
CA ARG A 48 -5.21 14.76 -4.95
C ARG A 48 -5.33 15.11 -6.44
N MET A 49 -4.73 14.26 -7.27
CA MET A 49 -4.87 14.28 -8.72
C MET A 49 -6.34 14.36 -9.11
N LYS A 50 -6.65 15.20 -10.10
CA LYS A 50 -7.99 15.30 -10.69
C LYS A 50 -7.88 15.00 -12.17
N LEU A 51 -8.61 13.98 -12.60
CA LEU A 51 -8.76 13.62 -14.00
C LEU A 51 -10.23 13.72 -14.37
N ASP A 52 -10.52 14.30 -15.54
CA ASP A 52 -11.86 14.36 -16.10
C ASP A 52 -12.24 12.99 -16.70
N THR A 53 -12.58 12.05 -15.81
CA THR A 53 -12.96 10.69 -16.16
C THR A 53 -13.90 10.12 -15.10
N VAL A 54 -14.84 9.29 -15.56
CA VAL A 54 -15.75 8.52 -14.72
C VAL A 54 -15.27 7.09 -14.49
N ALA A 55 -14.27 6.64 -15.24
CA ALA A 55 -13.70 5.30 -15.14
C ALA A 55 -12.34 5.31 -14.41
N PRO A 56 -12.01 4.25 -13.65
CA PRO A 56 -10.69 4.09 -13.06
C PRO A 56 -9.57 4.14 -14.09
N VAL A 57 -8.44 4.74 -13.71
CA VAL A 57 -7.25 4.86 -14.57
C VAL A 57 -6.07 4.16 -13.91
N VAL A 58 -5.51 3.16 -14.61
CA VAL A 58 -4.36 2.39 -14.14
C VAL A 58 -3.07 2.96 -14.72
N PHE A 59 -2.14 3.32 -13.83
CA PHE A 59 -0.82 3.82 -14.14
C PHE A 59 0.24 2.76 -13.81
N LYS A 60 1.03 2.39 -14.82
CA LYS A 60 2.30 1.69 -14.58
C LYS A 60 3.32 2.61 -13.90
N ASN A 61 3.34 3.86 -14.34
CA ASN A 61 4.08 4.95 -13.71
C ASN A 61 3.16 6.18 -13.69
N ILE A 62 2.86 6.69 -12.51
CA ILE A 62 2.20 8.00 -12.37
C ILE A 62 3.13 9.10 -12.95
N PRO A 63 2.56 10.21 -13.46
CA PRO A 63 3.37 11.32 -13.97
C PRO A 63 4.33 11.87 -12.91
N ALA A 64 5.45 12.43 -13.35
CA ALA A 64 6.59 12.76 -12.49
C ALA A 64 6.29 13.82 -11.44
N GLU A 65 5.31 14.68 -11.70
CA GLU A 65 4.79 15.72 -10.82
C GLU A 65 3.87 15.17 -9.72
N TYR A 66 3.49 13.89 -9.79
CA TYR A 66 2.67 13.23 -8.78
C TYR A 66 3.45 12.19 -7.97
N ARG A 67 2.94 11.89 -6.77
CA ARG A 67 3.37 10.78 -5.92
C ARG A 67 2.16 10.09 -5.31
N PHE A 68 2.28 8.80 -5.00
CA PHE A 68 1.28 8.12 -4.18
C PHE A 68 1.62 8.28 -2.71
N GLU A 69 0.67 8.76 -1.93
CA GLU A 69 0.73 8.88 -0.49
C GLU A 69 -0.11 7.78 0.16
N SER A 70 0.56 6.80 0.75
CA SER A 70 -0.07 5.70 1.48
C SER A 70 -0.49 6.19 2.86
N ALA A 71 -1.65 6.83 2.94
CA ALA A 71 -2.27 7.25 4.19
C ALA A 71 -3.77 7.50 3.98
N VAL A 72 -4.55 7.24 5.02
CA VAL A 72 -5.97 7.58 5.12
C VAL A 72 -6.21 8.52 6.30
N ASP A 73 -7.36 9.19 6.30
CA ASP A 73 -7.78 10.03 7.42
C ASP A 73 -8.23 9.14 8.59
N LEU A 74 -8.05 9.61 9.83
CA LEU A 74 -8.38 8.85 11.04
C LEU A 74 -9.85 8.39 11.10
N ALA A 75 -10.78 9.25 10.66
CA ALA A 75 -12.20 8.92 10.63
C ALA A 75 -12.49 7.72 9.70
N ASP A 76 -11.89 7.72 8.52
CA ASP A 76 -12.05 6.65 7.53
C ASP A 76 -11.33 5.37 7.98
N PHE A 77 -10.13 5.50 8.55
CA PHE A 77 -9.40 4.40 9.16
C PHE A 77 -10.26 3.63 10.16
N ASN A 78 -10.87 4.34 11.10
CA ASN A 78 -11.75 3.75 12.12
C ASN A 78 -13.04 3.19 11.53
N SER A 79 -13.57 3.81 10.47
CA SER A 79 -14.81 3.39 9.83
C SER A 79 -14.60 2.08 9.06
N LEU A 80 -13.54 2.00 8.24
CA LEU A 80 -13.13 0.78 7.54
C LEU A 80 -12.80 -0.34 8.52
N LYS A 81 -12.07 -0.04 9.60
CA LYS A 81 -11.73 -1.02 10.65
C LYS A 81 -12.97 -1.64 11.30
N ARG A 82 -13.99 -0.82 11.54
CA ARG A 82 -15.25 -1.28 12.16
C ARG A 82 -16.00 -2.29 11.30
N LEU A 83 -15.88 -2.22 9.96
CA LEU A 83 -16.49 -3.20 9.06
C LEU A 83 -15.97 -4.62 9.31
N LEU A 84 -14.79 -4.74 9.92
CA LEU A 84 -14.10 -6.01 10.14
C LEU A 84 -14.09 -6.44 11.62
N SER A 85 -14.74 -5.70 12.51
CA SER A 85 -14.62 -5.91 13.96
C SER A 85 -15.14 -7.27 14.45
N SER A 86 -15.95 -7.98 13.65
CA SER A 86 -16.45 -9.32 13.97
C SER A 86 -15.50 -10.45 13.57
N PHE A 87 -14.43 -10.16 12.82
CA PHE A 87 -13.48 -11.17 12.35
C PHE A 87 -12.33 -11.36 13.35
N LYS A 88 -11.63 -12.50 13.25
CA LYS A 88 -10.42 -12.75 14.04
C LYS A 88 -9.39 -11.66 13.72
N SER A 89 -8.85 -11.02 14.76
CA SER A 89 -7.76 -10.06 14.62
C SER A 89 -6.56 -10.40 15.49
N GLU A 90 -5.39 -9.93 15.08
CA GLU A 90 -4.16 -9.97 15.86
C GLU A 90 -3.57 -8.56 15.92
N THR A 91 -3.16 -8.14 17.12
CA THR A 91 -2.53 -6.85 17.34
C THR A 91 -1.04 -7.02 17.58
N LYS A 92 -0.24 -6.20 16.90
CA LYS A 92 1.21 -6.20 16.99
C LYS A 92 1.72 -4.77 17.18
N ASN A 93 2.65 -4.62 18.13
CA ASN A 93 3.41 -3.39 18.31
C ASN A 93 4.87 -3.69 17.97
N ASP A 94 5.43 -2.94 17.03
CA ASP A 94 6.82 -3.11 16.63
C ASP A 94 7.48 -1.78 16.30
N VAL A 95 8.80 -1.82 16.26
CA VAL A 95 9.63 -0.72 15.79
C VAL A 95 10.38 -1.20 14.56
N VAL A 96 10.18 -0.50 13.45
CA VAL A 96 10.93 -0.74 12.21
C VAL A 96 11.99 0.33 12.05
N ILE A 97 13.24 -0.10 11.94
CA ILE A 97 14.37 0.75 11.60
C ILE A 97 14.76 0.44 10.16
N ILE A 98 14.81 1.47 9.32
CA ILE A 98 15.27 1.36 7.94
C ILE A 98 16.66 1.98 7.85
N ASN A 99 17.60 1.23 7.27
CA ASN A 99 18.97 1.64 7.00
C ASN A 99 19.38 1.21 5.58
N GLU A 100 20.63 1.44 5.22
CA GLU A 100 21.16 1.09 3.89
C GLU A 100 21.15 -0.42 3.60
N ASP A 101 21.26 -1.25 4.64
CA ASP A 101 21.34 -2.71 4.50
C ASP A 101 19.96 -3.37 4.42
N GLY A 102 18.92 -2.70 4.95
CA GLY A 102 17.55 -3.18 4.88
C GLY A 102 16.65 -2.63 5.99
N ARG A 103 15.74 -3.49 6.46
CA ARG A 103 14.76 -3.22 7.50
C ARG A 103 14.99 -4.15 8.68
N GLU A 104 15.02 -3.58 9.87
CA GLU A 104 15.09 -4.30 11.13
C GLU A 104 13.75 -4.12 11.84
N THR A 105 13.14 -5.22 12.26
CA THR A 105 11.91 -5.21 13.06
C THR A 105 12.22 -5.65 14.48
N TYR A 106 11.87 -4.80 15.43
CA TYR A 106 12.02 -5.04 16.86
C TYR A 106 10.65 -5.18 17.52
N GLU A 107 10.51 -6.20 18.36
CA GLU A 107 9.32 -6.42 19.18
C GLU A 107 9.77 -6.50 20.64
N ASN A 108 9.16 -5.69 21.51
CA ASN A 108 9.55 -5.59 22.93
C ASN A 108 11.05 -5.29 23.13
N GLY A 109 11.67 -4.55 22.21
CA GLY A 109 13.10 -4.23 22.23
C GLY A 109 14.02 -5.33 21.69
N GLU A 110 13.49 -6.51 21.38
CA GLU A 110 14.26 -7.62 20.81
C GLU A 110 14.19 -7.60 19.27
N LEU A 111 15.34 -7.80 18.62
CA LEU A 111 15.40 -7.94 17.17
C LEU A 111 14.74 -9.25 16.74
N LYS A 112 13.67 -9.16 15.94
CA LYS A 112 12.93 -10.33 15.43
C LYS A 112 13.23 -10.67 13.98
N LYS A 113 13.40 -9.66 13.13
CA LYS A 113 13.56 -9.84 11.68
C LYS A 113 14.53 -8.82 11.10
N VAL A 114 15.43 -9.26 10.23
CA VAL A 114 16.23 -8.39 9.36
C VAL A 114 16.00 -8.81 7.92
N GLU A 115 15.38 -7.92 7.16
CA GLU A 115 14.94 -8.21 5.80
C GLU A 115 15.36 -7.13 4.82
N LYS A 116 15.57 -7.54 3.57
CA LYS A 116 15.63 -6.61 2.44
C LYS A 116 14.37 -6.81 1.61
N LYS A 117 13.41 -5.90 1.82
CA LYS A 117 12.19 -5.83 1.03
C LYS A 117 12.46 -5.06 -0.25
N THR A 118 12.39 -5.77 -1.38
CA THR A 118 12.59 -5.19 -2.71
C THR A 118 11.26 -5.19 -3.44
N ARG A 119 10.80 -4.01 -3.86
CA ARG A 119 9.60 -3.91 -4.69
C ARG A 119 9.95 -4.37 -6.11
N SER A 120 9.32 -5.44 -6.58
CA SER A 120 9.52 -5.92 -7.95
C SER A 120 8.63 -5.16 -8.93
N GLU A 121 7.35 -4.96 -8.58
CA GLU A 121 6.38 -4.29 -9.43
C GLU A 121 5.40 -3.44 -8.61
N LYS A 122 4.78 -2.46 -9.28
CA LYS A 122 3.66 -1.70 -8.73
C LYS A 122 2.71 -1.24 -9.83
N LEU A 123 1.45 -1.02 -9.46
CA LEU A 123 0.46 -0.31 -10.25
C LEU A 123 -0.22 0.72 -9.35
N ASP A 124 -0.41 1.92 -9.86
CA ASP A 124 -1.15 2.99 -9.20
C ASP A 124 -2.50 3.16 -9.92
N ILE A 125 -3.60 3.24 -9.19
CA ILE A 125 -4.95 3.24 -9.75
C ILE A 125 -5.69 4.46 -9.21
N TYR A 126 -5.96 5.42 -10.09
CA TYR A 126 -6.86 6.53 -9.79
C TYR A 126 -8.31 6.02 -9.84
N ILE A 127 -9.06 6.24 -8.77
CA ILE A 127 -10.46 5.80 -8.68
C ILE A 127 -11.37 7.03 -8.57
N PRO A 128 -12.03 7.46 -9.66
CA PRO A 128 -12.99 8.55 -9.61
C PRO A 128 -14.19 8.17 -8.72
N GLY A 129 -14.77 9.16 -8.03
CA GLY A 129 -15.91 8.95 -7.13
C GLY A 129 -15.58 8.32 -5.77
N LYS A 130 -14.38 7.76 -5.57
CA LYS A 130 -13.88 7.34 -4.26
C LYS A 130 -13.00 8.41 -3.64
N LYS A 131 -12.86 8.41 -2.31
CA LYS A 131 -11.99 9.35 -1.57
C LYS A 131 -10.49 8.99 -1.68
N TYR A 132 -10.20 7.70 -1.87
CA TYR A 132 -8.84 7.18 -1.98
C TYR A 132 -8.58 6.52 -3.33
N ASP A 133 -7.33 6.60 -3.76
CA ASP A 133 -6.73 5.84 -4.84
C ASP A 133 -6.10 4.56 -4.29
N VAL A 134 -5.74 3.64 -5.17
CA VAL A 134 -5.17 2.35 -4.78
C VAL A 134 -3.80 2.15 -5.40
N ARG A 135 -2.87 1.60 -4.62
CA ARG A 135 -1.60 1.08 -5.13
C ARG A 135 -1.56 -0.42 -4.92
N LEU A 136 -1.31 -1.15 -6.01
CA LEU A 136 -0.94 -2.55 -5.96
C LEU A 136 0.57 -2.66 -5.95
N VAL A 137 1.11 -3.58 -5.16
CA VAL A 137 2.54 -3.82 -5.09
C VAL A 137 2.82 -5.31 -5.05
N LEU A 138 3.87 -5.70 -5.78
CA LEU A 138 4.53 -6.99 -5.60
C LEU A 138 5.88 -6.73 -4.94
N ASN A 139 6.10 -7.37 -3.79
CA ASN A 139 7.36 -7.30 -3.07
C ASN A 139 8.03 -8.67 -3.01
N GLU A 140 9.35 -8.68 -3.07
CA GLU A 140 10.18 -9.81 -2.66
C GLU A 140 10.78 -9.50 -1.29
N GLU A 141 10.53 -10.37 -0.32
CA GLU A 141 11.16 -10.30 1.00
C GLU A 141 12.26 -11.36 1.09
N LYS A 142 13.51 -10.90 1.25
CA LYS A 142 14.64 -11.79 1.53
C LYS A 142 15.10 -11.53 2.95
N GLU A 143 15.03 -12.54 3.80
CA GLU A 143 15.65 -12.51 5.12
C GLU A 143 17.17 -12.54 4.93
N VAL A 144 17.88 -11.55 5.47
CA VAL A 144 19.30 -11.34 5.12
C VAL A 144 20.24 -11.69 6.27
N PHE A 145 19.87 -11.36 7.52
CA PHE A 145 20.80 -11.46 8.64
C PHE A 145 20.13 -11.87 9.96
N LYS A 146 20.91 -12.49 10.85
CA LYS A 146 20.52 -12.78 12.24
C LYS A 146 20.90 -11.67 13.22
N ARG A 147 21.46 -10.54 12.75
CA ARG A 147 22.05 -9.49 13.59
C ARG A 147 21.69 -8.11 13.04
N ALA A 148 21.61 -7.13 13.93
CA ALA A 148 21.36 -5.73 13.58
C ALA A 148 22.48 -5.15 12.70
N SER A 149 22.12 -4.24 11.81
CA SER A 149 23.06 -3.48 11.01
C SER A 149 23.83 -2.49 11.89
N LYS A 150 25.08 -2.23 11.50
CA LYS A 150 25.91 -1.16 12.09
C LYS A 150 25.74 0.18 11.36
N LYS A 151 24.92 0.23 10.31
CA LYS A 151 24.69 1.43 9.50
C LYS A 151 23.77 2.40 10.22
N LYS A 152 23.91 3.70 9.89
CA LYS A 152 23.05 4.75 10.45
C LYS A 152 21.59 4.52 10.03
N ALA A 153 20.67 4.66 10.98
CA ALA A 153 19.24 4.65 10.68
C ALA A 153 18.87 5.84 9.78
N ILE A 154 18.21 5.55 8.66
CA ILE A 154 17.63 6.54 7.74
C ILE A 154 16.24 6.95 8.25
N MET A 155 15.48 5.99 8.78
CA MET A 155 14.14 6.23 9.30
C MET A 155 13.84 5.24 10.41
N LYS A 156 13.13 5.72 11.45
CA LYS A 156 12.54 4.88 12.48
C LYS A 156 11.03 5.06 12.46
N ARG A 157 10.30 3.94 12.50
CA ARG A 157 8.85 3.87 12.53
C ARG A 157 8.42 3.07 13.76
N THR A 158 7.68 3.68 14.66
CA THR A 158 6.96 2.94 15.71
C THR A 158 5.58 2.64 15.17
N ARG A 159 5.19 1.35 15.14
CA ARG A 159 3.93 0.91 14.56
C ARG A 159 3.07 0.21 15.59
N ARG A 160 1.78 0.52 15.55
CA ARG A 160 0.72 -0.28 16.14
C ARG A 160 -0.15 -0.80 15.00
N ARG A 161 -0.13 -2.12 14.80
CA ARG A 161 -0.85 -2.78 13.73
C ARG A 161 -1.91 -3.70 14.31
N GLU A 162 -3.09 -3.67 13.72
CA GLU A 162 -4.10 -4.71 13.91
C GLU A 162 -4.44 -5.32 12.56
N THR A 163 -4.30 -6.64 12.46
CA THR A 163 -4.56 -7.41 11.23
C THR A 163 -5.83 -8.22 11.41
N TYR A 164 -6.81 -8.04 10.53
CA TYR A 164 -8.02 -8.88 10.47
C TYR A 164 -7.85 -9.95 9.39
N PHE A 165 -8.20 -11.20 9.71
CA PHE A 165 -8.02 -12.32 8.81
C PHE A 165 -9.35 -12.75 8.18
N ILE A 166 -9.43 -12.66 6.85
CA ILE A 166 -10.51 -13.20 6.03
C ILE A 166 -9.85 -13.95 4.88
N GLU A 167 -9.59 -15.24 5.07
CA GLU A 167 -8.77 -16.03 4.17
C GLU A 167 -9.22 -15.88 2.70
N PRO A 168 -8.31 -15.60 1.74
CA PRO A 168 -6.83 -15.58 1.84
C PRO A 168 -6.21 -14.22 2.25
N TYR A 169 -7.01 -13.27 2.69
CA TYR A 169 -6.62 -11.88 2.89
C TYR A 169 -6.31 -11.55 4.35
N GLY A 170 -5.30 -10.69 4.55
CA GLY A 170 -5.06 -9.93 5.77
C GLY A 170 -5.36 -8.47 5.56
N PHE A 171 -6.21 -7.89 6.40
CA PHE A 171 -6.49 -6.46 6.39
C PHE A 171 -5.71 -5.79 7.51
N ASP A 172 -4.63 -5.12 7.14
CA ASP A 172 -3.68 -4.47 8.03
C ASP A 172 -4.07 -3.02 8.28
N PHE A 173 -4.41 -2.71 9.52
CA PHE A 173 -4.67 -1.36 10.02
C PHE A 173 -3.48 -0.91 10.84
N THR A 174 -2.60 -0.10 10.25
CA THR A 174 -1.36 0.34 10.88
C THR A 174 -1.40 1.82 11.23
N GLU A 175 -1.25 2.13 12.51
CA GLU A 175 -0.88 3.45 12.99
C GLU A 175 0.65 3.52 13.07
N ALA A 176 1.25 4.44 12.32
CA ALA A 176 2.70 4.60 12.24
C ALA A 176 3.12 6.00 12.70
N ILE A 177 4.07 6.06 13.63
CA ILE A 177 4.75 7.28 14.05
C ILE A 177 6.14 7.29 13.45
N LEU A 178 6.40 8.25 12.55
CA LEU A 178 7.70 8.43 11.91
C LEU A 178 8.52 9.43 12.72
N SER A 179 9.70 9.01 13.18
CA SER A 179 10.67 9.86 13.90
C SER A 179 11.94 10.03 13.07
N GLY A 180 12.30 11.28 12.72
CA GLY A 180 13.39 11.57 11.78
C GLY A 180 13.83 13.04 11.72
N GLU A 181 14.01 13.69 12.87
CA GLU A 181 14.81 14.92 13.10
C GLU A 181 14.09 16.26 13.35
N ARG A 182 12.78 16.47 13.14
CA ARG A 182 12.13 17.73 13.58
C ARG A 182 10.71 17.63 14.16
N GLU A 183 9.84 16.76 13.64
CA GLU A 183 8.48 16.57 14.16
C GLU A 183 8.04 15.11 13.98
N GLU A 184 7.31 14.59 14.95
CA GLU A 184 6.66 13.28 14.84
C GLU A 184 5.47 13.38 13.89
N LYS A 185 5.51 12.61 12.79
CA LYS A 185 4.37 12.50 11.88
C LYS A 185 3.63 11.20 12.12
N ARG A 186 2.37 11.31 12.53
CA ARG A 186 1.44 10.18 12.66
C ARG A 186 0.76 9.92 11.32
N LYS A 187 0.72 8.66 10.91
CA LYS A 187 0.05 8.18 9.70
C LYS A 187 -0.85 6.99 10.01
N PHE A 188 -1.96 6.91 9.30
CA PHE A 188 -2.88 5.78 9.34
C PHE A 188 -2.84 5.09 7.99
N GLU A 189 -2.41 3.84 7.97
CA GLU A 189 -2.19 3.04 6.77
C GLU A 189 -3.17 1.87 6.77
N VAL A 190 -3.80 1.63 5.61
CA VAL A 190 -4.69 0.49 5.38
C VAL A 190 -4.13 -0.32 4.22
N GLU A 191 -3.80 -1.57 4.49
CA GLU A 191 -3.20 -2.50 3.54
C GLU A 191 -4.04 -3.79 3.49
N VAL A 192 -4.15 -4.42 2.32
CA VAL A 192 -4.73 -5.76 2.16
C VAL A 192 -3.66 -6.67 1.57
N GLU A 193 -3.20 -7.65 2.32
CA GLU A 193 -2.17 -8.60 1.91
C GLU A 193 -2.80 -9.95 1.53
N VAL A 194 -2.24 -10.62 0.52
CA VAL A 194 -2.63 -11.99 0.15
C VAL A 194 -1.63 -12.98 0.72
N PHE A 195 -2.05 -13.80 1.69
CA PHE A 195 -1.17 -14.78 2.34
C PHE A 195 -1.17 -16.16 1.67
N SER A 196 -2.13 -16.44 0.80
CA SER A 196 -2.24 -17.72 0.09
C SER A 196 -2.55 -17.50 -1.39
N SER A 197 -1.54 -17.71 -2.24
CA SER A 197 -1.69 -17.63 -3.70
C SER A 197 -2.58 -18.73 -4.27
N GLU A 198 -2.59 -19.91 -3.64
CA GLU A 198 -3.43 -21.06 -4.02
C GLU A 198 -4.92 -20.76 -3.83
N LYS A 199 -5.26 -20.09 -2.73
CA LYS A 199 -6.64 -19.72 -2.39
C LYS A 199 -7.09 -18.39 -3.00
N LEU A 200 -6.20 -17.70 -3.71
CA LEU A 200 -6.51 -16.41 -4.34
C LEU A 200 -7.49 -16.58 -5.50
N VAL A 201 -8.71 -16.07 -5.29
CA VAL A 201 -9.72 -15.89 -6.33
C VAL A 201 -9.57 -14.50 -6.95
N SER A 202 -9.23 -14.45 -8.24
CA SER A 202 -8.88 -13.18 -8.92
C SER A 202 -10.03 -12.17 -8.97
N SER A 203 -11.28 -12.62 -9.12
CA SER A 203 -12.46 -11.72 -9.13
C SER A 203 -12.66 -11.00 -7.80
N ASP A 204 -12.45 -11.71 -6.70
CA ASP A 204 -12.64 -11.18 -5.35
C ASP A 204 -11.57 -10.15 -5.05
N PHE A 205 -10.32 -10.46 -5.41
CA PHE A 205 -9.21 -9.52 -5.29
C PHE A 205 -9.43 -8.25 -6.12
N VAL A 206 -9.88 -8.38 -7.36
CA VAL A 206 -10.22 -7.23 -8.21
C VAL A 206 -11.38 -6.42 -7.61
N SER A 207 -12.37 -7.08 -7.00
CA SER A 207 -13.47 -6.41 -6.33
C SER A 207 -12.99 -5.60 -5.12
N LEU A 208 -12.02 -6.12 -4.35
CA LEU A 208 -11.44 -5.41 -3.20
C LEU A 208 -10.77 -4.10 -3.62
N ILE A 209 -10.10 -4.06 -4.78
CA ILE A 209 -9.46 -2.85 -5.32
C ILE A 209 -10.45 -1.69 -5.44
N TYR A 210 -11.67 -1.95 -5.91
CA TYR A 210 -12.65 -0.90 -6.20
C TYR A 210 -13.62 -0.64 -5.04
N ASN A 211 -13.93 -1.67 -4.25
CA ASN A 211 -15.03 -1.63 -3.29
C ASN A 211 -14.57 -1.42 -1.85
N PHE A 212 -13.35 -1.83 -1.48
CA PHE A 212 -12.82 -1.60 -0.13
C PHE A 212 -12.24 -0.18 -0.04
N ASN A 213 -13.14 0.81 -0.03
CA ASN A 213 -12.81 2.23 -0.09
C ASN A 213 -13.96 3.07 0.49
N VAL A 214 -13.75 4.36 0.66
CA VAL A 214 -14.76 5.32 1.12
C VAL A 214 -15.27 6.13 -0.08
N ASP A 215 -16.58 6.27 -0.20
CA ASP A 215 -17.18 7.11 -1.24
C ASP A 215 -16.81 8.58 -1.02
N SER A 216 -16.50 9.28 -2.11
CA SER A 216 -16.35 10.73 -2.05
C SER A 216 -17.74 11.32 -1.84
N LEU A 217 -17.91 12.09 -0.77
CA LEU A 217 -19.02 13.03 -0.71
C LEU A 217 -18.81 14.00 -1.87
N VAL A 218 -19.68 13.95 -2.88
CA VAL A 218 -19.72 14.92 -3.97
C VAL A 218 -20.21 16.25 -3.43
#